data_AF-A0A518KBF7-F1
#
_entry.id   AF-A0A518KBF7-F1
#
_cell.length_a   1.000
_cell.length_b   1.000
_cell.length_c   1.000
_cell.angle_alpha   90.00
_cell.angle_beta   90.00
_cell.angle_gamma   90.00
#
_symmetry.space_group_name_H-M   'P 1'
#
loop_
_entity.id
_entity.type
_entity.pdbx_description
1 polymer ?
#
loop_
_entity_poly.entity_id
_entity_poly.type
_entity_poly.pdbx_seq_one_letter_code
_entity_poly.pdbx_strand_id
1 'polypeptide(L)'
;MTQPIISVENLSKGYRIGAKEEAADTIVGALTKSIRAPLRNLRRLHEATSIRDGDERDDILWALKDVSFEVHEGEVVGVIGRNGAGKSTLLKILSRITEPTGGRAVIRGRVSSLLEVGTGFHPELTGRENIYMNGTILGMTKREIDRKFDEIIDFSGVEKFLDTPTKRYSSGMQVRLAFAVAAHLEPEILIIDEVLAVGDAEFQKKCLGKMKDVADGGRTVLFVSHNLAAVKSLCTRGLLIQSGKCKFAGDTSEALAAYANISPASSNAGERGDTYASSDIYCSQVEASLIGHQPNMKLILDLKLRSNAQHPPLLIAIDLFDTHGDWLMQTLPSDSPFVHSQPVSEISISIDLPPLIPGDYQIGIWAGTALWDGRYEDRSICSVSVVDPPVHGRSLPHNPMRGHIAPTSRLLTRSGRASLSSPIGA
;
A
#
# COMPACT_ATOMS: atom_id res chain seq x y z
N MET A 1 -9.45 26.48 24.71
CA MET A 1 -9.02 25.41 23.79
C MET A 1 -8.50 26.08 22.54
N THR A 2 -7.29 25.74 22.11
CA THR A 2 -6.68 26.25 20.88
C THR A 2 -7.46 25.74 19.66
N GLN A 3 -7.66 26.61 18.67
CA GLN A 3 -8.40 26.27 17.45
C GLN A 3 -7.64 25.17 16.68
N PRO A 4 -8.33 24.13 16.16
CA PRO A 4 -7.66 23.06 15.41
C PRO A 4 -7.07 23.59 14.10
N ILE A 5 -5.89 23.07 13.72
CA ILE A 5 -5.21 23.44 12.48
C ILE A 5 -5.85 22.74 11.26
N ILE A 6 -6.38 21.54 11.48
CA ILE A 6 -7.25 20.82 10.54
C ILE A 6 -8.54 20.44 11.27
N SER A 7 -9.68 20.80 10.68
CA SER A 7 -11.01 20.41 11.16
C SER A 7 -11.79 19.81 9.99
N VAL A 8 -12.22 18.56 10.16
CA VAL A 8 -12.98 17.81 9.16
C VAL A 8 -14.36 17.54 9.74
N GLU A 9 -15.40 17.91 9.00
CA GLU A 9 -16.80 17.81 9.44
C GLU A 9 -17.63 17.10 8.36
N ASN A 10 -18.15 15.92 8.70
CA ASN A 10 -19.05 15.08 7.91
C ASN A 10 -18.58 14.88 6.46
N LEU A 11 -17.27 14.66 6.30
CA LEU A 11 -16.63 14.60 4.99
C LEU A 11 -17.01 13.30 4.27
N SER A 12 -17.59 13.46 3.08
CA SER A 12 -18.03 12.36 2.23
C SER A 12 -17.42 12.50 0.84
N LYS A 13 -17.04 11.37 0.24
CA LYS A 13 -16.54 11.30 -1.15
C LYS A 13 -17.03 10.03 -1.82
N GLY A 14 -17.87 10.20 -2.83
CA GLY A 14 -18.35 9.14 -3.71
C GLY A 14 -17.64 9.17 -5.06
N TYR A 15 -17.45 7.99 -5.65
CA TYR A 15 -17.01 7.79 -7.03
C TYR A 15 -18.05 6.94 -7.75
N ARG A 16 -18.36 7.27 -9.01
CA ARG A 16 -19.28 6.46 -9.82
C ARG A 16 -18.50 5.35 -10.53
N ILE A 17 -18.86 4.10 -10.29
CA ILE A 17 -18.31 2.91 -10.97
C ILE A 17 -19.10 2.69 -12.26
N GLY A 18 -18.41 2.39 -13.36
CA GLY A 18 -19.07 1.95 -14.60
C GLY A 18 -19.61 3.08 -15.49
N ALA A 19 -19.38 4.35 -15.13
CA ALA A 19 -19.50 5.43 -16.10
C ALA A 19 -18.33 5.31 -17.08
N LYS A 20 -18.50 4.49 -18.13
CA LYS A 20 -17.87 4.79 -19.41
C LYS A 20 -18.19 6.26 -19.66
N GLU A 21 -17.19 7.10 -19.73
CA GLU A 21 -17.35 8.38 -20.40
C GLU A 21 -17.91 8.05 -21.78
N GLU A 22 -19.21 8.28 -21.98
CA GLU A 22 -19.72 8.57 -23.31
C GLU A 22 -19.15 9.94 -23.71
N ALA A 23 -17.82 10.03 -23.81
CA ALA A 23 -17.17 11.04 -24.59
C ALA A 23 -17.65 10.77 -26.02
N ALA A 24 -18.49 11.66 -26.53
CA ALA A 24 -19.02 11.53 -27.87
C ALA A 24 -17.83 11.41 -28.86
N ASP A 25 -17.61 10.20 -29.39
CA ASP A 25 -16.51 9.84 -30.30
C ASP A 25 -16.52 10.59 -31.65
N THR A 26 -17.37 11.61 -31.81
CA THR A 26 -17.43 12.41 -33.03
C THR A 26 -17.79 13.87 -32.76
N ILE A 27 -16.89 14.76 -33.19
CA ILE A 27 -17.05 16.23 -33.19
C ILE A 27 -18.37 16.66 -33.87
N VAL A 28 -18.81 15.89 -34.87
CA VAL A 28 -20.06 16.14 -35.63
C VAL A 28 -21.32 15.83 -34.80
N GLY A 29 -21.26 14.86 -33.88
CA GLY A 29 -22.36 14.52 -32.96
C GLY A 29 -22.57 15.56 -31.85
N ALA A 30 -21.50 16.22 -31.43
CA ALA A 30 -21.55 17.30 -30.43
C ALA A 30 -22.16 18.59 -30.99
N LEU A 31 -21.87 18.94 -32.25
CA LEU A 31 -22.44 20.13 -32.91
C LEU A 31 -23.95 20.01 -33.14
N THR A 32 -24.44 18.83 -33.51
CA THR A 32 -25.87 18.62 -33.83
C THR A 32 -26.77 18.63 -32.59
N LYS A 33 -26.27 18.20 -31.42
CA LYS A 33 -27.00 18.32 -30.14
C LYS A 33 -26.97 19.74 -29.54
N SER A 34 -25.98 20.55 -29.88
CA SER A 34 -25.80 21.91 -29.34
C SER A 34 -26.83 22.93 -29.84
N ILE A 35 -27.53 22.63 -30.94
CA ILE A 35 -28.44 23.59 -31.59
C ILE A 35 -29.88 23.52 -31.03
N ARG A 36 -30.27 22.47 -30.29
CA ARG A 36 -31.69 22.25 -29.93
C ARG A 36 -32.12 22.47 -28.47
N ALA A 37 -31.23 22.76 -27.51
CA ALA A 37 -31.68 23.10 -26.14
C ALA A 37 -30.56 23.72 -25.26
N PRO A 38 -30.34 25.05 -25.25
CA PRO A 38 -29.10 25.58 -24.68
C PRO A 38 -29.12 25.80 -23.16
N LEU A 39 -30.26 25.84 -22.46
CA LEU A 39 -30.27 26.30 -21.05
C LEU A 39 -30.90 25.36 -20.02
N ARG A 40 -31.77 24.41 -20.41
CA ARG A 40 -32.44 23.50 -19.46
C ARG A 40 -31.72 22.15 -19.28
N ASN A 41 -30.90 21.74 -20.25
CA ASN A 41 -30.20 20.45 -20.24
C ASN A 41 -28.84 20.49 -19.54
N LEU A 42 -28.12 21.63 -19.54
CA LEU A 42 -26.84 21.77 -18.83
C LEU A 42 -27.00 21.59 -17.31
N ARG A 43 -28.09 22.12 -16.74
CA ARG A 43 -28.42 21.96 -15.33
C ARG A 43 -28.76 20.50 -14.98
N ARG A 44 -29.50 19.80 -15.85
CA ARG A 44 -29.81 18.36 -15.69
C ARG A 44 -28.59 17.46 -15.90
N LEU A 45 -27.66 17.82 -16.78
CA LEU A 45 -26.39 17.12 -16.96
C LEU A 45 -25.49 17.29 -15.73
N HIS A 46 -25.38 18.51 -15.20
CA HIS A 46 -24.66 18.77 -13.96
C HIS A 46 -25.30 18.07 -12.76
N GLU A 47 -26.64 18.00 -12.69
CA GLU A 47 -27.35 17.20 -11.67
C GLU A 47 -27.25 15.69 -11.87
N ALA A 48 -27.07 15.22 -13.11
CA ALA A 48 -26.85 13.81 -13.42
C ALA A 48 -25.41 13.36 -13.17
N THR A 49 -24.43 14.28 -13.23
CA THR A 49 -23.01 14.00 -12.94
C THR A 49 -22.60 14.35 -11.51
N SER A 50 -23.32 15.24 -10.82
CA SER A 50 -23.05 15.54 -9.41
C SER A 50 -23.57 14.41 -8.52
N ILE A 51 -22.66 13.65 -7.92
CA ILE A 51 -22.97 12.78 -6.78
C ILE A 51 -23.37 13.72 -5.63
N ARG A 52 -24.53 13.48 -5.01
CA ARG A 52 -24.96 14.20 -3.81
C ARG A 52 -24.77 13.31 -2.59
N ASP A 53 -24.48 13.90 -1.45
CA ASP A 53 -24.42 13.16 -0.18
C ASP A 53 -25.79 12.53 0.11
N GLY A 54 -25.83 11.21 0.36
CA GLY A 54 -27.07 10.44 0.52
C GLY A 54 -27.61 9.72 -0.73
N ASP A 55 -26.89 9.75 -1.85
CA ASP A 55 -27.25 8.99 -3.06
C ASP A 55 -26.91 7.49 -2.86
N GLU A 56 -27.93 6.63 -2.75
CA GLU A 56 -27.81 5.18 -2.52
C GLU A 56 -27.92 4.36 -3.82
N ARG A 57 -27.37 4.88 -4.91
CA ARG A 57 -27.38 4.15 -6.19
C ARG A 57 -26.28 3.09 -6.20
N ASP A 58 -26.57 1.94 -6.78
CA ASP A 58 -25.64 0.80 -6.88
C ASP A 58 -24.36 1.12 -7.70
N ASP A 59 -24.38 2.19 -8.50
CA ASP A 59 -23.23 2.66 -9.27
C ASP A 59 -22.30 3.59 -8.47
N ILE A 60 -22.57 3.89 -7.20
CA ILE A 60 -21.79 4.83 -6.39
C ILE A 60 -20.98 4.09 -5.31
N LEU A 61 -19.66 4.17 -5.43
CA LEU A 61 -18.71 3.74 -4.41
C LEU A 61 -18.35 4.89 -3.48
N TRP A 62 -18.80 4.82 -2.23
CA TRP A 62 -18.41 5.76 -1.18
C TRP A 62 -17.03 5.42 -0.63
N ALA A 63 -16.00 6.16 -1.08
CA ALA A 63 -14.65 6.03 -0.57
C ALA A 63 -14.48 6.68 0.81
N LEU A 64 -15.25 7.72 1.11
CA LEU A 64 -15.42 8.32 2.43
C LEU A 64 -16.90 8.61 2.67
N LYS A 65 -17.38 8.44 3.90
CA LYS A 65 -18.76 8.72 4.29
C LYS A 65 -18.80 9.23 5.72
N ASP A 66 -19.27 10.46 5.90
CA ASP A 66 -19.50 11.10 7.20
C ASP A 66 -18.26 11.09 8.12
N VAL A 67 -17.08 11.40 7.57
CA VAL A 67 -15.83 11.43 8.35
C VAL A 67 -15.69 12.76 9.09
N SER A 68 -15.49 12.70 10.41
CA SER A 68 -15.27 13.88 11.26
C SER A 68 -14.11 13.68 12.22
N PHE A 69 -13.17 14.62 12.26
CA PHE A 69 -12.06 14.63 13.21
C PHE A 69 -11.38 16.01 13.24
N GLU A 70 -10.58 16.23 14.28
CA GLU A 70 -9.79 17.45 14.46
C GLU A 70 -8.33 17.11 14.73
N VAL A 71 -7.43 17.94 14.20
CA VAL A 71 -5.98 17.89 14.45
C VAL A 71 -5.53 19.26 14.91
N HIS A 72 -4.72 19.29 15.96
CA HIS A 72 -4.13 20.50 16.51
C HIS A 72 -2.70 20.74 16.01
N GLU A 73 -2.23 21.97 16.16
CA GLU A 73 -0.87 22.36 15.80
C GLU A 73 0.16 21.53 16.58
N GLY A 74 1.19 21.05 15.88
CA GLY A 74 2.25 20.20 16.45
C GLY A 74 1.86 18.74 16.69
N GLU A 75 0.63 18.32 16.39
CA GLU A 75 0.25 16.91 16.48
C GLU A 75 0.83 16.10 15.30
N VAL A 76 1.36 14.92 15.62
CA VAL A 76 1.82 13.93 14.65
C VAL A 76 0.79 12.80 14.64
N VAL A 77 -0.01 12.76 13.59
CA VAL A 77 -1.21 11.93 13.49
C VAL A 77 -0.99 10.79 12.48
N GLY A 78 -1.03 9.56 12.97
CA GLY A 78 -0.97 8.35 12.15
C GLY A 78 -2.34 7.99 11.59
N VAL A 79 -2.51 7.97 10.26
CA VAL A 79 -3.74 7.49 9.61
C VAL A 79 -3.56 6.02 9.22
N ILE A 80 -4.25 5.14 9.94
CA ILE A 80 -4.18 3.69 9.78
C ILE A 80 -5.51 3.12 9.29
N GLY A 81 -5.47 1.95 8.66
CA GLY A 81 -6.64 1.29 8.07
C GLY A 81 -6.25 0.35 6.95
N ARG A 82 -7.15 -0.58 6.61
CA ARG A 82 -6.91 -1.56 5.53
C ARG A 82 -6.75 -0.88 4.16
N ASN A 83 -6.24 -1.62 3.17
CA ASN A 83 -6.26 -1.20 1.78
C ASN A 83 -7.73 -1.00 1.33
N GLY A 84 -7.97 0.03 0.53
CA GLY A 84 -9.33 0.42 0.13
C GLY A 84 -10.17 1.09 1.24
N ALA A 85 -9.65 1.33 2.45
CA ALA A 85 -10.42 1.95 3.51
C ALA A 85 -10.78 3.44 3.28
N GLY A 86 -10.13 4.12 2.34
CA GLY A 86 -10.35 5.54 2.03
C GLY A 86 -9.20 6.49 2.42
N LYS A 87 -8.07 5.98 2.95
CA LYS A 87 -6.92 6.78 3.40
C LYS A 87 -6.38 7.73 2.32
N SER A 88 -6.04 7.21 1.14
CA SER A 88 -5.52 8.02 0.04
C SER A 88 -6.56 9.04 -0.48
N THR A 89 -7.85 8.70 -0.43
CA THR A 89 -8.93 9.65 -0.76
C THR A 89 -9.00 10.79 0.25
N LEU A 90 -8.89 10.48 1.54
CA LEU A 90 -8.83 11.50 2.60
C LEU A 90 -7.64 12.42 2.38
N LEU A 91 -6.45 11.87 2.13
CA LEU A 91 -5.26 12.68 1.87
C LEU A 91 -5.41 13.58 0.65
N LYS A 92 -5.97 13.06 -0.46
CA LYS A 92 -6.23 13.86 -1.68
C LYS A 92 -7.16 15.04 -1.43
N ILE A 93 -8.13 14.90 -0.52
CA ILE A 93 -9.00 16.00 -0.12
C ILE A 93 -8.24 17.00 0.75
N LEU A 94 -7.48 16.51 1.74
CA LEU A 94 -6.70 17.37 2.62
C LEU A 94 -5.55 18.11 1.91
N SER A 95 -4.98 17.52 0.86
CA SER A 95 -4.01 18.16 -0.04
C SER A 95 -4.66 19.04 -1.11
N ARG A 96 -6.00 19.17 -1.11
CA ARG A 96 -6.79 19.95 -2.08
C ARG A 96 -6.64 19.51 -3.54
N ILE A 97 -6.24 18.26 -3.77
CA ILE A 97 -6.19 17.65 -5.11
C ILE A 97 -7.60 17.32 -5.61
N THR A 98 -8.51 16.96 -4.70
CA THR A 98 -9.88 16.58 -5.06
C THR A 98 -10.88 17.17 -4.09
N GLU A 99 -11.99 17.70 -4.62
CA GLU A 99 -13.07 18.24 -3.79
C GLU A 99 -13.91 17.12 -3.14
N PRO A 100 -14.42 17.31 -1.92
CA PRO A 100 -15.37 16.38 -1.31
C PRO A 100 -16.72 16.40 -2.03
N THR A 101 -17.47 15.30 -1.92
CA THR A 101 -18.85 15.21 -2.39
C THR A 101 -19.83 15.81 -1.38
N GLY A 102 -19.51 15.71 -0.09
CA GLY A 102 -20.30 16.23 1.03
C GLY A 102 -19.41 16.61 2.21
N GLY A 103 -19.95 17.40 3.13
CA GLY A 103 -19.20 17.93 4.28
C GLY A 103 -18.16 18.98 3.91
N ARG A 104 -17.22 19.23 4.83
CA ARG A 104 -16.14 20.19 4.63
C ARG A 104 -14.86 19.81 5.39
N ALA A 105 -13.72 20.23 4.84
CA ALA A 105 -12.43 20.20 5.53
C ALA A 105 -11.88 21.64 5.58
N VAL A 106 -11.64 22.14 6.79
CA VAL A 106 -11.06 23.46 7.05
C VAL A 106 -9.61 23.27 7.47
N ILE A 107 -8.71 23.92 6.75
CA ILE A 107 -7.26 23.76 6.89
C ILE A 107 -6.63 25.14 7.05
N ARG A 108 -5.88 25.35 8.14
CA ARG A 108 -5.26 26.63 8.51
C ARG A 108 -3.74 26.53 8.40
N GLY A 109 -3.18 27.02 7.30
CA GLY A 109 -1.73 26.96 7.04
C GLY A 109 -1.45 26.44 5.63
N ARG A 110 -0.17 26.40 5.25
CA ARG A 110 0.30 25.78 4.01
C ARG A 110 0.37 24.27 4.25
N VAL A 111 -0.28 23.53 3.35
CA VAL A 111 -0.19 22.08 3.29
C VAL A 111 0.85 21.75 2.23
N SER A 112 1.80 20.90 2.58
CA SER A 112 2.61 20.19 1.60
C SER A 112 2.36 18.69 1.71
N SER A 113 2.46 17.99 0.59
CA SER A 113 2.23 16.55 0.55
C SER A 113 3.35 15.83 -0.18
N LEU A 114 3.85 14.76 0.43
CA LEU A 114 4.79 13.81 -0.19
C LEU A 114 4.08 12.76 -1.07
N LEU A 115 2.78 12.92 -1.34
CA LEU A 115 2.04 12.06 -2.26
C LEU A 115 2.62 12.05 -3.68
N GLU A 116 3.31 13.12 -4.05
CA GLU A 116 3.72 13.39 -5.43
C GLU A 116 5.23 13.63 -5.56
N VAL A 117 6.03 12.99 -4.71
CA VAL A 117 7.50 13.12 -4.74
C VAL A 117 8.01 12.79 -6.15
N GLY A 118 8.62 13.77 -6.82
CA GLY A 118 9.18 13.67 -8.16
C GLY A 118 8.29 14.26 -9.27
N THR A 119 7.04 14.61 -8.97
CA THR A 119 6.20 15.37 -9.89
C THR A 119 6.78 16.78 -10.10
N GLY A 120 6.72 17.26 -11.33
CA GLY A 120 7.29 18.56 -11.67
C GLY A 120 8.81 18.59 -11.80
N PHE A 121 9.51 17.45 -11.87
CA PHE A 121 10.88 17.42 -12.41
C PHE A 121 10.84 17.51 -13.94
N HIS A 122 11.73 18.32 -14.51
CA HIS A 122 11.88 18.47 -15.95
C HIS A 122 13.15 17.73 -16.42
N PRO A 123 13.02 16.74 -17.33
CA PRO A 123 14.10 15.84 -17.72
C PRO A 123 15.29 16.54 -18.39
N GLU A 124 15.03 17.66 -19.08
CA GLU A 124 16.08 18.46 -19.74
C GLU A 124 16.83 19.40 -18.78
N LEU A 125 16.28 19.66 -17.59
CA LEU A 125 16.93 20.52 -16.60
C LEU A 125 17.92 19.71 -15.75
N THR A 126 18.96 20.38 -15.29
CA THR A 126 19.95 19.84 -14.34
C THR A 126 19.32 19.52 -12.98
N GLY A 127 20.00 18.74 -12.15
CA GLY A 127 19.59 18.52 -10.76
C GLY A 127 19.43 19.84 -10.00
N ARG A 128 20.36 20.78 -10.18
CA ARG A 128 20.31 22.13 -9.59
C ARG A 128 19.02 22.85 -9.96
N GLU A 129 18.72 22.96 -11.24
CA GLU A 129 17.53 23.65 -11.73
C GLU A 129 16.24 22.96 -11.26
N ASN A 130 16.24 21.63 -11.20
CA ASN A 130 15.12 20.86 -10.67
C ASN A 130 14.90 21.09 -9.17
N ILE A 131 15.94 21.30 -8.35
CA ILE A 131 15.77 21.70 -6.94
C ILE A 131 14.97 23.00 -6.85
N TYR A 132 15.33 24.01 -7.65
CA TYR A 132 14.62 25.29 -7.64
C TYR A 132 13.19 25.18 -8.16
N MET A 133 13.00 24.48 -9.28
CA MET A 133 11.68 24.33 -9.90
C MET A 133 10.74 23.51 -9.01
N ASN A 134 11.18 22.35 -8.54
CA ASN A 134 10.36 21.48 -7.68
C ASN A 134 10.13 22.12 -6.31
N GLY A 135 11.15 22.74 -5.70
CA GLY A 135 10.97 23.47 -4.45
C GLY A 135 9.91 24.57 -4.58
N THR A 136 9.91 25.31 -5.70
CA THR A 136 8.90 26.34 -5.98
C THR A 136 7.51 25.75 -6.18
N ILE A 137 7.39 24.65 -6.93
CA ILE A 137 6.12 23.93 -7.14
C ILE A 137 5.54 23.45 -5.80
N LEU A 138 6.39 22.96 -4.90
CA LEU A 138 5.99 22.49 -3.57
C LEU A 138 5.72 23.64 -2.58
N GLY A 139 5.92 24.91 -2.98
CA GLY A 139 5.57 26.10 -2.20
C GLY A 139 6.72 26.73 -1.41
N MET A 140 7.98 26.39 -1.72
CA MET A 140 9.15 27.09 -1.18
C MET A 140 9.39 28.40 -1.94
N THR A 141 9.71 29.45 -1.20
CA THR A 141 10.28 30.68 -1.76
C THR A 141 11.72 30.45 -2.20
N LYS A 142 12.20 31.22 -3.17
CA LYS A 142 13.60 31.15 -3.61
C LYS A 142 14.59 31.28 -2.44
N ARG A 143 14.31 32.16 -1.47
CA ARG A 143 15.15 32.35 -0.27
C ARG A 143 15.20 31.12 0.63
N GLU A 144 14.08 30.41 0.79
CA GLU A 144 14.04 29.16 1.54
C GLU A 144 14.89 28.08 0.83
N ILE A 145 14.78 28.01 -0.50
CA ILE A 145 15.58 27.09 -1.32
C ILE A 145 17.07 27.42 -1.20
N ASP A 146 17.46 28.69 -1.39
CA ASP A 146 18.86 29.15 -1.30
C ASP A 146 19.48 28.76 0.05
N ARG A 147 18.74 28.94 1.15
CA ARG A 147 19.19 28.62 2.51
C ARG A 147 19.32 27.11 2.77
N LYS A 148 18.52 26.29 2.10
CA LYS A 148 18.48 24.83 2.27
C LYS A 148 19.22 24.07 1.17
N PHE A 149 19.79 24.78 0.19
CA PHE A 149 20.32 24.21 -1.02
C PHE A 149 21.41 23.16 -0.76
N ASP A 150 22.39 23.49 0.08
CA ASP A 150 23.49 22.57 0.41
C ASP A 150 23.01 21.39 1.26
N GLU A 151 22.08 21.61 2.19
CA GLU A 151 21.44 20.53 2.99
C GLU A 151 20.69 19.54 2.09
N ILE A 152 19.97 20.04 1.07
CA ILE A 152 19.24 19.22 0.09
C ILE A 152 20.23 18.36 -0.72
N ILE A 153 21.35 18.95 -1.16
CA ILE A 153 22.36 18.23 -1.94
C ILE A 153 23.00 17.13 -1.11
N ASP A 154 23.48 17.45 0.09
CA ASP A 154 24.11 16.47 0.99
C ASP A 154 23.15 15.32 1.33
N PHE A 155 21.90 15.66 1.65
CA PHE A 155 20.87 14.66 1.95
C PHE A 155 20.60 13.73 0.77
N SER A 156 20.49 14.28 -0.45
CA SER A 156 20.21 13.51 -1.67
C SER A 156 21.35 12.57 -2.08
N GLY A 157 22.60 12.91 -1.74
CA GLY A 157 23.80 12.21 -2.18
C GLY A 157 24.08 12.31 -3.68
N VAL A 158 23.48 13.25 -4.41
CA VAL A 158 23.68 13.41 -5.87
C VAL A 158 24.64 14.54 -6.26
N GLU A 159 25.43 15.07 -5.33
CA GLU A 159 26.34 16.22 -5.51
C GLU A 159 27.17 16.16 -6.81
N LYS A 160 27.81 15.02 -7.08
CA LYS A 160 28.64 14.82 -8.29
C LYS A 160 27.88 14.93 -9.61
N PHE A 161 26.56 14.77 -9.59
CA PHE A 161 25.69 14.77 -10.76
C PHE A 161 24.81 16.02 -10.84
N LEU A 162 24.95 16.95 -9.90
CA LEU A 162 24.05 18.09 -9.71
C LEU A 162 23.85 18.94 -10.98
N ASP A 163 24.91 19.14 -11.76
CA ASP A 163 24.88 19.92 -13.00
C ASP A 163 24.65 19.03 -14.25
N THR A 164 24.20 17.79 -14.06
CA THR A 164 23.80 16.87 -15.13
C THR A 164 22.28 16.89 -15.32
N PRO A 165 21.76 16.89 -16.57
CA PRO A 165 20.32 16.77 -16.83
C PRO A 165 19.70 15.53 -16.18
N THR A 166 18.53 15.69 -15.55
CA THR A 166 17.89 14.62 -14.77
C THR A 166 17.44 13.42 -15.62
N LYS A 167 17.27 13.56 -16.94
CA LYS A 167 17.08 12.42 -17.85
C LYS A 167 18.23 11.41 -17.85
N ARG A 168 19.43 11.81 -17.38
CA ARG A 168 20.60 10.93 -17.25
C ARG A 168 20.75 10.35 -15.84
N TYR A 169 19.88 10.72 -14.90
CA TYR A 169 19.88 10.16 -13.56
C TYR A 169 19.33 8.73 -13.61
N SER A 170 19.80 7.87 -12.70
CA SER A 170 19.07 6.65 -12.40
C SER A 170 17.73 6.99 -11.73
N SER A 171 16.76 6.08 -11.79
CA SER A 171 15.49 6.23 -11.07
C SER A 171 15.71 6.49 -9.57
N GLY A 172 16.68 5.82 -8.96
CA GLY A 172 17.05 6.03 -7.55
C GLY A 172 17.57 7.43 -7.28
N MET A 173 18.40 8.00 -8.15
CA MET A 173 18.91 9.37 -7.99
C MET A 173 17.78 10.41 -8.12
N GLN A 174 16.86 10.21 -9.06
CA GLN A 174 15.71 11.11 -9.23
C GLN A 174 14.85 11.13 -7.96
N VAL A 175 14.50 9.96 -7.43
CA VAL A 175 13.67 9.90 -6.23
C VAL A 175 14.40 10.44 -5.00
N ARG A 176 15.71 10.16 -4.84
CA ARG A 176 16.50 10.74 -3.74
C ARG A 176 16.49 12.26 -3.78
N LEU A 177 16.70 12.85 -4.96
CA LEU A 177 16.70 14.31 -5.10
C LEU A 177 15.32 14.89 -4.84
N ALA A 178 14.27 14.28 -5.40
CA ALA A 178 12.89 14.73 -5.17
C ALA A 178 12.51 14.66 -3.69
N PHE A 179 12.85 13.57 -3.01
CA PHE A 179 12.61 13.42 -1.58
C PHE A 179 13.46 14.39 -0.77
N ALA A 180 14.71 14.62 -1.15
CA ALA A 180 15.59 15.56 -0.45
C ALA A 180 15.02 16.98 -0.47
N VAL A 181 14.52 17.45 -1.63
CA VAL A 181 13.81 18.72 -1.71
C VAL A 181 12.61 18.68 -0.76
N ALA A 182 11.79 17.63 -0.88
CA ALA A 182 10.54 17.51 -0.16
C ALA A 182 10.71 17.47 1.38
N ALA A 183 11.74 16.79 1.87
CA ALA A 183 12.07 16.66 3.28
C ALA A 183 12.65 17.95 3.91
N HIS A 184 13.06 18.91 3.09
CA HIS A 184 13.53 20.23 3.53
C HIS A 184 12.46 21.32 3.39
N LEU A 185 11.23 20.97 3.00
CA LEU A 185 10.12 21.91 3.12
C LEU A 185 9.82 22.22 4.58
N GLU A 186 9.37 23.45 4.81
CA GLU A 186 8.97 23.96 6.12
C GLU A 186 7.49 24.42 6.13
N PRO A 187 6.53 23.53 5.80
CA PRO A 187 5.11 23.87 5.85
C PRO A 187 4.59 23.77 7.30
N GLU A 188 3.46 24.40 7.57
CA GLU A 188 2.76 24.26 8.85
C GLU A 188 2.12 22.86 8.97
N ILE A 189 1.68 22.28 7.85
CA ILE A 189 1.09 20.93 7.77
C ILE A 189 1.83 20.10 6.72
N LEU A 190 2.38 18.96 7.12
CA LEU A 190 3.01 18.00 6.22
C LEU A 190 2.19 16.70 6.13
N ILE A 191 1.79 16.33 4.92
CA ILE A 191 1.14 15.05 4.64
C ILE A 191 2.19 14.09 4.06
N ILE A 192 2.34 12.94 4.68
CA ILE A 192 3.27 11.90 4.28
C ILE A 192 2.45 10.66 3.93
N ASP A 193 2.52 10.22 2.68
CA ASP A 193 2.01 8.91 2.27
C ASP A 193 3.17 7.91 2.18
N GLU A 194 2.83 6.62 2.14
CA GLU A 194 3.64 5.39 2.19
C GLU A 194 4.93 5.34 1.34
N VAL A 195 5.22 6.38 0.58
CA VAL A 195 6.39 6.67 -0.27
C VAL A 195 7.72 6.68 0.51
N LEU A 196 7.72 6.47 1.83
CA LEU A 196 8.96 6.36 2.63
C LEU A 196 9.81 5.15 2.27
N ALA A 197 9.23 4.16 1.60
CA ALA A 197 9.92 2.96 1.17
C ALA A 197 10.80 3.17 -0.08
N VAL A 198 10.94 4.39 -0.62
CA VAL A 198 11.77 4.61 -1.81
C VAL A 198 13.22 4.94 -1.45
N GLY A 199 14.17 4.27 -2.10
CA GLY A 199 15.61 4.41 -1.88
C GLY A 199 16.26 3.12 -1.40
N ASP A 200 17.55 3.19 -1.05
CA ASP A 200 18.20 2.08 -0.34
C ASP A 200 17.96 2.19 1.17
N ALA A 201 18.30 1.14 1.92
CA ALA A 201 18.09 1.09 3.37
C ALA A 201 18.81 2.23 4.12
N GLU A 202 19.95 2.71 3.59
CA GLU A 202 20.67 3.84 4.18
C GLU A 202 19.89 5.14 4.01
N PHE A 203 19.38 5.39 2.80
CA PHE A 203 18.56 6.56 2.50
C PHE A 203 17.24 6.52 3.27
N GLN A 204 16.55 5.37 3.33
CA GLN A 204 15.34 5.21 4.13
C GLN A 204 15.57 5.56 5.61
N LYS A 205 16.72 5.15 6.18
CA LYS A 205 17.08 5.52 7.56
C LYS A 205 17.28 7.04 7.69
N LYS A 206 17.90 7.70 6.72
CA LYS A 206 18.01 9.17 6.68
C LYS A 206 16.63 9.84 6.59
N CYS A 207 15.71 9.29 5.78
CA CYS A 207 14.34 9.78 5.65
C CYS A 207 13.57 9.70 6.96
N LEU A 208 13.61 8.54 7.64
CA LEU A 208 12.97 8.36 8.94
C LEU A 208 13.55 9.28 10.02
N GLY A 209 14.87 9.46 10.03
CA GLY A 209 15.54 10.41 10.92
C GLY A 209 15.04 11.84 10.70
N LYS A 210 15.05 12.31 9.44
CA LYS A 210 14.57 13.65 9.09
C LYS A 210 13.10 13.85 9.43
N MET A 211 12.28 12.82 9.28
CA MET A 211 10.86 12.87 9.65
C MET A 211 10.64 12.98 11.14
N LYS A 212 11.48 12.30 11.93
CA LYS A 212 11.48 12.48 13.37
C LYS A 212 11.89 13.92 13.74
N ASP A 213 12.91 14.49 13.10
CA ASP A 213 13.30 15.88 13.35
C ASP A 213 12.17 16.87 12.99
N VAL A 214 11.44 16.60 11.90
CA VAL A 214 10.26 17.38 11.47
C VAL A 214 9.12 17.26 12.48
N ALA A 215 8.87 16.06 13.00
CA ALA A 215 7.88 15.78 14.04
C ALA A 215 8.23 16.49 15.36
N ASP A 216 9.49 16.39 15.80
CA ASP A 216 9.99 17.00 17.04
C ASP A 216 10.05 18.54 16.94
N GLY A 217 10.14 19.09 15.72
CA GLY A 217 10.17 20.52 15.43
C GLY A 217 8.84 21.27 15.62
N GLY A 218 7.81 20.63 16.18
CA GLY A 218 6.51 21.24 16.48
C GLY A 218 5.59 21.42 15.26
N ARG A 219 5.89 20.75 14.16
CA ARG A 219 5.06 20.78 12.94
C ARG A 219 3.90 19.79 13.04
N THR A 220 2.78 20.12 12.42
CA THR A 220 1.68 19.15 12.29
C THR A 220 1.97 18.19 11.14
N VAL A 221 1.91 16.89 11.43
CA VAL A 221 2.23 15.84 10.47
C VAL A 221 1.06 14.87 10.38
N LEU A 222 0.60 14.58 9.16
CA LEU A 222 -0.33 13.50 8.86
C LEU A 222 0.46 12.38 8.21
N PHE A 223 0.72 11.30 8.95
CA PHE A 223 1.51 10.17 8.49
C PHE A 223 0.60 8.99 8.14
N VAL A 224 0.58 8.59 6.87
CA VAL A 224 -0.22 7.47 6.39
C VAL A 224 0.70 6.32 6.07
N SER A 225 0.50 5.20 6.76
CA SER A 225 1.38 4.05 6.63
C SER A 225 0.67 2.78 7.08
N HIS A 226 0.92 1.68 6.38
CA HIS A 226 0.61 0.33 6.87
C HIS A 226 1.69 -0.19 7.83
N ASN A 227 2.85 0.46 7.94
CA ASN A 227 3.91 0.10 8.87
C ASN A 227 3.55 0.58 10.30
N LEU A 228 2.89 -0.30 11.05
CA LEU A 228 2.44 -0.01 12.41
C LEU A 228 3.59 0.31 13.38
N ALA A 229 4.80 -0.21 13.15
CA ALA A 229 5.96 0.09 13.97
C ALA A 229 6.46 1.53 13.75
N ALA A 230 6.41 2.03 12.51
CA ALA A 230 6.70 3.42 12.20
C ALA A 230 5.62 4.35 12.79
N VAL A 231 4.33 3.98 12.65
CA VAL A 231 3.22 4.74 13.26
C VAL A 231 3.39 4.81 14.78
N LYS A 232 3.69 3.69 15.44
CA LYS A 232 3.92 3.63 16.89
C LYS A 232 5.10 4.48 17.35
N SER A 233 6.17 4.57 16.55
CA SER A 233 7.39 5.28 16.94
C SER A 233 7.37 6.78 16.62
N LEU A 234 6.60 7.20 15.59
CA LEU A 234 6.57 8.58 15.11
C LEU A 234 5.32 9.35 15.54
N CYS A 235 4.18 8.68 15.73
CA CYS A 235 2.90 9.36 15.93
C CYS A 235 2.46 9.37 17.40
N THR A 236 1.96 10.51 17.85
CA THR A 236 1.35 10.67 19.19
C THR A 236 -0.15 10.47 19.17
N ARG A 237 -0.79 10.68 18.02
CA ARG A 237 -2.24 10.48 17.82
C ARG A 237 -2.48 9.51 16.65
N GLY A 238 -3.56 8.73 16.72
CA GLY A 238 -3.96 7.79 15.68
C GLY A 238 -5.39 8.04 15.18
N LEU A 239 -5.57 7.95 13.86
CA LEU A 239 -6.84 7.96 13.14
C LEU A 239 -7.03 6.61 12.46
N LEU A 240 -8.07 5.87 12.84
CA LEU A 240 -8.43 4.61 12.21
C LEU A 240 -9.57 4.82 11.21
N ILE A 241 -9.26 4.60 9.93
CA ILE A 241 -10.25 4.63 8.86
C ILE A 241 -10.62 3.19 8.48
N GLN A 242 -11.92 2.90 8.43
CA GLN A 242 -12.47 1.62 8.01
C GLN A 242 -13.70 1.82 7.14
N SER A 243 -13.69 1.25 5.94
CA SER A 243 -14.80 1.30 4.98
C SER A 243 -15.35 2.72 4.77
N GLY A 244 -14.43 3.67 4.58
CA GLY A 244 -14.75 5.09 4.37
C GLY A 244 -15.17 5.87 5.61
N LYS A 245 -15.17 5.27 6.81
CA LYS A 245 -15.57 5.95 8.06
C LYS A 245 -14.40 6.07 9.04
N CYS A 246 -14.38 7.15 9.82
CA CYS A 246 -13.48 7.27 10.96
C CYS A 246 -14.05 6.47 12.13
N LYS A 247 -13.39 5.37 12.50
CA LYS A 247 -13.80 4.48 13.59
C LYS A 247 -13.20 4.87 14.93
N PHE A 248 -12.01 5.44 14.91
CA PHE A 248 -11.30 5.86 16.10
C PHE A 248 -10.43 7.07 15.80
N ALA A 249 -10.37 8.01 16.75
CA ALA A 249 -9.52 9.19 16.72
C ALA A 249 -9.07 9.50 18.15
N GLY A 250 -7.79 9.30 18.46
CA GLY A 250 -7.29 9.39 19.83
C GLY A 250 -5.83 9.01 19.94
N ASP A 251 -5.40 8.46 21.08
CA ASP A 251 -4.01 8.03 21.27
C ASP A 251 -3.58 6.99 20.23
N THR A 252 -2.33 7.06 19.76
CA THR A 252 -1.80 6.11 18.78
C THR A 252 -1.88 4.66 19.26
N SER A 253 -1.59 4.39 20.53
CA SER A 253 -1.59 3.03 21.09
C SER A 253 -2.99 2.43 21.07
N GLU A 254 -4.01 3.24 21.40
CA GLU A 254 -5.42 2.84 21.36
C GLU A 254 -5.89 2.62 19.92
N ALA A 255 -5.49 3.49 18.99
CA ALA A 255 -5.78 3.32 17.57
C ALA A 255 -5.19 2.01 17.03
N LEU A 256 -3.94 1.70 17.39
CA LEU A 256 -3.26 0.47 17.02
C LEU A 256 -3.94 -0.77 17.62
N ALA A 257 -4.38 -0.71 18.87
CA ALA A 257 -5.15 -1.79 19.50
C ALA A 257 -6.50 -2.01 18.79
N ALA A 258 -7.21 -0.93 18.47
CA ALA A 258 -8.45 -0.99 17.70
C ALA A 258 -8.24 -1.58 16.30
N TYR A 259 -7.14 -1.21 15.63
CA TYR A 259 -6.75 -1.78 14.34
C TYR A 259 -6.39 -3.28 14.45
N ALA A 260 -5.68 -3.68 15.51
CA ALA A 260 -5.33 -5.06 15.77
C ALA A 260 -6.57 -5.93 16.02
N ASN A 261 -7.60 -5.39 16.68
CA ASN A 261 -8.88 -6.10 16.91
C ASN A 261 -9.73 -6.26 15.63
N ILE A 262 -9.53 -5.38 14.64
CA ILE A 262 -10.19 -5.46 13.33
C ILE A 262 -9.41 -6.37 12.38
N SER A 263 -8.09 -6.50 12.58
CA SER A 263 -7.29 -7.50 11.90
C SER A 263 -7.64 -8.85 12.51
N PRO A 264 -7.96 -9.90 11.74
CA PRO A 264 -8.22 -11.20 12.33
C PRO A 264 -7.01 -11.56 13.18
N ALA A 265 -7.23 -11.68 14.50
CA ALA A 265 -6.19 -12.01 15.45
C ALA A 265 -5.47 -13.25 14.93
N SER A 266 -4.16 -13.11 14.73
CA SER A 266 -3.23 -14.20 14.50
C SER A 266 -3.17 -15.03 15.79
N SER A 267 -4.20 -15.84 16.04
CA SER A 267 -4.20 -16.83 17.11
C SER A 267 -4.02 -18.22 16.49
N ASN A 268 -2.87 -18.81 16.77
CA ASN A 268 -2.64 -20.25 16.61
C ASN A 268 -3.77 -21.02 17.31
N ALA A 269 -4.37 -21.96 16.58
CA ALA A 269 -5.37 -22.93 17.02
C ALA A 269 -6.59 -22.33 17.77
N GLY A 270 -7.68 -22.08 17.04
CA GLY A 270 -8.96 -21.74 17.66
C GLY A 270 -10.05 -21.38 16.64
N GLU A 271 -11.28 -21.79 16.92
CA GLU A 271 -12.48 -21.53 16.11
C GLU A 271 -12.61 -20.07 15.65
N ARG A 272 -12.74 -19.85 14.34
CA ARG A 272 -12.97 -18.52 13.74
C ARG A 272 -14.47 -18.26 13.66
N GLY A 273 -14.98 -17.49 14.63
CA GLY A 273 -16.39 -17.08 14.71
C GLY A 273 -16.77 -15.91 13.78
N ASP A 274 -17.91 -16.07 13.11
CA ASP A 274 -18.91 -15.13 12.53
C ASP A 274 -18.49 -13.83 11.80
N THR A 275 -17.22 -13.49 11.70
CA THR A 275 -16.75 -12.24 11.07
C THR A 275 -16.92 -12.25 9.54
N TYR A 276 -17.15 -13.44 8.97
CA TYR A 276 -17.38 -13.67 7.54
C TYR A 276 -18.85 -13.98 7.20
N ALA A 277 -19.80 -13.64 8.07
CA ALA A 277 -21.23 -13.94 7.88
C ALA A 277 -21.85 -13.37 6.58
N SER A 278 -21.14 -12.51 5.83
CA SER A 278 -21.60 -11.98 4.55
C SER A 278 -21.06 -12.71 3.31
N SER A 279 -20.12 -13.65 3.42
CA SER A 279 -19.62 -14.42 2.27
C SER A 279 -20.36 -15.76 2.13
N ASP A 280 -20.59 -16.17 0.88
CA ASP A 280 -21.27 -17.44 0.56
C ASP A 280 -20.53 -18.66 1.14
N ILE A 281 -19.21 -18.54 1.30
CA ILE A 281 -18.30 -19.52 1.90
C ILE A 281 -17.25 -18.80 2.75
N TYR A 282 -16.76 -19.43 3.81
CA TYR A 282 -15.63 -18.93 4.62
C TYR A 282 -14.88 -20.07 5.33
N CYS A 283 -13.63 -19.81 5.72
CA CYS A 283 -12.83 -20.73 6.51
C CYS A 283 -13.16 -20.55 8.01
N SER A 284 -13.77 -21.56 8.61
CA SER A 284 -14.20 -21.56 10.02
C SER A 284 -13.14 -22.14 10.97
N GLN A 285 -12.31 -23.06 10.50
CA GLN A 285 -11.19 -23.63 11.25
C GLN A 285 -10.05 -23.91 10.28
N VAL A 286 -8.83 -23.73 10.77
CA VAL A 286 -7.59 -24.06 10.05
C VAL A 286 -6.56 -24.55 11.05
N GLU A 287 -5.93 -25.68 10.72
CA GLU A 287 -4.72 -26.16 11.36
C GLU A 287 -3.62 -26.27 10.31
N ALA A 288 -2.42 -25.85 10.67
CA ALA A 288 -1.27 -25.85 9.80
C ALA A 288 -0.10 -26.55 10.50
N SER A 289 0.58 -27.45 9.78
CA SER A 289 1.79 -28.09 10.26
C SER A 289 2.85 -28.17 9.16
N LEU A 290 4.11 -28.00 9.56
CA LEU A 290 5.26 -28.21 8.69
C LEU A 290 5.83 -29.60 8.94
N ILE A 291 6.05 -30.36 7.88
CA ILE A 291 6.67 -31.69 7.94
C ILE A 291 7.92 -31.74 7.07
N GLY A 292 8.88 -32.56 7.50
CA GLY A 292 10.18 -32.68 6.84
C GLY A 292 11.12 -31.53 7.18
N HIS A 293 12.18 -31.40 6.38
CA HIS A 293 13.24 -30.43 6.57
C HIS A 293 13.58 -29.77 5.24
N GLN A 294 14.11 -28.55 5.31
CA GLN A 294 14.66 -27.88 4.14
C GLN A 294 15.74 -28.73 3.43
N PRO A 295 15.77 -28.78 2.09
CA PRO A 295 14.93 -28.04 1.14
C PRO A 295 13.59 -28.73 0.77
N ASN A 296 13.29 -29.91 1.33
CA ASN A 296 12.12 -30.73 0.98
C ASN A 296 11.06 -30.69 2.09
N MET A 297 10.65 -29.49 2.46
CA MET A 297 9.65 -29.26 3.50
C MET A 297 8.26 -29.24 2.88
N LYS A 298 7.26 -29.80 3.56
CA LYS A 298 5.86 -29.70 3.16
C LYS A 298 5.05 -28.96 4.20
N LEU A 299 4.04 -28.23 3.73
CA LEU A 299 3.00 -27.62 4.54
C LEU A 299 1.75 -28.48 4.43
N ILE A 300 1.24 -28.96 5.57
CA ILE A 300 -0.04 -29.64 5.69
C ILE A 300 -1.05 -28.64 6.25
N LEU A 301 -2.17 -28.47 5.55
CA LEU A 301 -3.28 -27.61 5.94
C LEU A 301 -4.56 -28.42 6.07
N ASP A 302 -5.11 -28.44 7.27
CA ASP A 302 -6.43 -29.01 7.55
C ASP A 302 -7.42 -27.86 7.74
N LEU A 303 -8.38 -27.77 6.83
CA LEU A 303 -9.31 -26.64 6.68
C LEU A 303 -10.74 -27.11 6.87
N LYS A 304 -11.54 -26.32 7.59
CA LYS A 304 -12.99 -26.47 7.67
C LYS A 304 -13.68 -25.27 7.04
N LEU A 305 -14.18 -25.44 5.82
CA LEU A 305 -14.94 -24.42 5.12
C LEU A 305 -16.42 -24.55 5.47
N ARG A 306 -17.09 -23.43 5.71
CA ARG A 306 -18.54 -23.36 5.91
C ARG A 306 -19.17 -22.55 4.80
N SER A 307 -20.32 -23.01 4.32
CA SER A 307 -21.08 -22.34 3.27
C SER A 307 -22.43 -21.92 3.79
N ASN A 308 -22.76 -20.63 3.63
CA ASN A 308 -24.03 -20.05 4.05
C ASN A 308 -25.07 -20.03 2.94
N ALA A 309 -24.65 -20.27 1.68
CA ALA A 309 -25.50 -20.30 0.50
C ALA A 309 -25.07 -21.41 -0.47
N GLN A 310 -25.95 -21.82 -1.38
CA GLN A 310 -25.56 -22.71 -2.47
C GLN A 310 -24.68 -21.97 -3.47
N HIS A 311 -23.61 -22.62 -3.91
CA HIS A 311 -22.66 -22.08 -4.87
C HIS A 311 -22.22 -23.12 -5.91
N PRO A 312 -21.80 -22.71 -7.12
CA PRO A 312 -21.11 -23.61 -8.05
C PRO A 312 -19.78 -24.11 -7.44
N PRO A 313 -19.16 -25.17 -7.99
CA PRO A 313 -17.86 -25.65 -7.52
C PRO A 313 -16.82 -24.51 -7.51
N LEU A 314 -16.15 -24.31 -6.38
CA LEU A 314 -15.18 -23.23 -6.20
C LEU A 314 -13.76 -23.77 -6.24
N LEU A 315 -12.91 -23.17 -7.07
CA LEU A 315 -11.48 -23.40 -7.06
C LEU A 315 -10.88 -22.84 -5.78
N ILE A 316 -10.16 -23.67 -5.02
CA ILE A 316 -9.38 -23.26 -3.86
C ILE A 316 -7.93 -23.06 -4.27
N ALA A 317 -7.40 -21.89 -3.94
CA ALA A 317 -5.99 -21.58 -4.01
C ALA A 317 -5.47 -21.27 -2.61
N ILE A 318 -4.25 -21.71 -2.32
CA ILE A 318 -3.53 -21.37 -1.10
C ILE A 318 -2.41 -20.41 -1.48
N ASP A 319 -2.39 -19.27 -0.81
CA ASP A 319 -1.40 -18.23 -1.01
C ASP A 319 -0.41 -18.24 0.16
N LEU A 320 0.86 -17.99 -0.13
CA LEU A 320 1.89 -17.77 0.89
C LEU A 320 2.39 -16.34 0.78
N PHE A 321 2.40 -15.62 1.90
CA PHE A 321 2.91 -14.27 2.02
C PHE A 321 4.08 -14.23 3.01
N ASP A 322 4.95 -13.23 2.85
CA ASP A 322 5.99 -12.95 3.82
C ASP A 322 5.45 -12.19 5.06
N THR A 323 6.34 -11.78 5.96
CA THR A 323 6.01 -10.99 7.15
C THR A 323 5.55 -9.57 6.85
N HIS A 324 5.78 -9.07 5.64
CA HIS A 324 5.36 -7.75 5.19
C HIS A 324 4.00 -7.79 4.46
N GLY A 325 3.49 -8.99 4.18
CA GLY A 325 2.25 -9.21 3.43
C GLY A 325 2.46 -9.23 1.91
N ASP A 326 3.71 -9.30 1.45
CA ASP A 326 4.03 -9.47 0.04
C ASP A 326 3.78 -10.91 -0.39
N TRP A 327 3.14 -11.08 -1.54
CA TRP A 327 2.78 -12.40 -2.09
C TRP A 327 4.02 -13.12 -2.62
N LEU A 328 4.27 -14.33 -2.11
CA LEU A 328 5.41 -15.16 -2.49
C LEU A 328 5.06 -16.20 -3.53
N MET A 329 3.95 -16.92 -3.32
CA MET A 329 3.49 -17.95 -4.22
C MET A 329 2.00 -18.23 -4.01
N GLN A 330 1.39 -18.77 -5.05
CA GLN A 330 0.07 -19.40 -4.98
C GLN A 330 0.21 -20.86 -5.42
N THR A 331 -0.52 -21.74 -4.75
CA THR A 331 -0.62 -23.14 -5.13
C THR A 331 -2.07 -23.56 -5.28
N LEU A 332 -2.31 -24.45 -6.23
CA LEU A 332 -3.59 -25.06 -6.53
C LEU A 332 -3.47 -26.56 -6.24
N PRO A 333 -4.37 -27.15 -5.44
CA PRO A 333 -4.37 -28.60 -5.23
C PRO A 333 -4.52 -29.35 -6.57
N SER A 334 -3.58 -30.22 -6.92
CA SER A 334 -3.49 -30.82 -8.27
C SER A 334 -4.61 -31.80 -8.59
N ASP A 335 -5.09 -32.56 -7.60
CA ASP A 335 -5.91 -33.75 -7.85
C ASP A 335 -7.42 -33.44 -7.81
N SER A 336 -7.83 -32.36 -7.13
CA SER A 336 -9.20 -31.84 -7.13
C SER A 336 -9.24 -30.46 -6.44
N PRO A 337 -8.94 -29.35 -7.15
CA PRO A 337 -8.90 -28.04 -6.52
C PRO A 337 -10.29 -27.45 -6.26
N PHE A 338 -11.37 -28.19 -6.58
CA PHE A 338 -12.74 -27.70 -6.48
C PHE A 338 -13.43 -28.16 -5.19
N VAL A 339 -14.06 -27.22 -4.50
CA VAL A 339 -14.95 -27.47 -3.37
C VAL A 339 -16.39 -27.35 -3.84
N HIS A 340 -17.14 -28.44 -3.73
CA HIS A 340 -18.55 -28.48 -4.04
C HIS A 340 -19.38 -27.89 -2.89
N SER A 341 -20.51 -27.26 -3.24
CA SER A 341 -21.39 -26.64 -2.25
C SER A 341 -21.93 -27.66 -1.23
N GLN A 342 -21.39 -27.58 -0.01
CA GLN A 342 -21.85 -28.30 1.16
C GLN A 342 -21.87 -27.33 2.36
N PRO A 343 -22.75 -27.54 3.37
CA PRO A 343 -22.80 -26.68 4.55
C PRO A 343 -21.46 -26.59 5.29
N VAL A 344 -20.73 -27.71 5.29
CA VAL A 344 -19.41 -27.85 5.89
C VAL A 344 -18.57 -28.75 4.96
N SER A 345 -17.36 -28.31 4.62
CA SER A 345 -16.39 -29.10 3.87
C SER A 345 -15.08 -29.16 4.65
N GLU A 346 -14.62 -30.39 4.95
CA GLU A 346 -13.34 -30.65 5.59
C GLU A 346 -12.33 -31.04 4.51
N ILE A 347 -11.21 -30.32 4.46
CA ILE A 347 -10.23 -30.41 3.37
C ILE A 347 -8.84 -30.50 3.99
N SER A 348 -8.06 -31.49 3.58
CA SER A 348 -6.64 -31.59 3.92
C SER A 348 -5.81 -31.37 2.66
N ILE A 349 -4.87 -30.43 2.71
CA ILE A 349 -4.02 -30.04 1.58
C ILE A 349 -2.55 -30.22 1.98
N SER A 350 -1.81 -30.98 1.18
CA SER A 350 -0.36 -31.09 1.29
C SER A 350 0.31 -30.25 0.20
N ILE A 351 1.18 -29.33 0.59
CA ILE A 351 1.88 -28.40 -0.31
C ILE A 351 3.38 -28.63 -0.19
N ASP A 352 4.05 -28.97 -1.29
CA ASP A 352 5.51 -28.96 -1.37
C ASP A 352 6.00 -27.51 -1.39
N LEU A 353 6.71 -27.09 -0.34
CA LEU A 353 7.22 -25.73 -0.24
C LEU A 353 8.53 -25.59 -1.01
N PRO A 354 8.77 -24.45 -1.70
CA PRO A 354 10.09 -24.13 -2.20
C PRO A 354 11.07 -23.97 -1.01
N PRO A 355 12.38 -23.97 -1.24
CA PRO A 355 13.30 -23.72 -0.15
C PRO A 355 13.09 -22.31 0.39
N LEU A 356 12.69 -22.22 1.65
CA LEU A 356 12.36 -20.97 2.31
C LEU A 356 13.51 -20.51 3.18
N ILE A 357 13.61 -19.20 3.33
CA ILE A 357 14.51 -18.58 4.27
C ILE A 357 13.90 -18.70 5.69
N PRO A 358 14.67 -18.92 6.77
CA PRO A 358 14.10 -18.94 8.11
C PRO A 358 13.37 -17.62 8.42
N GLY A 359 12.13 -17.73 8.90
CA GLY A 359 11.23 -16.61 9.12
C GLY A 359 9.77 -17.03 9.30
N ASP A 360 8.91 -16.05 9.55
CA ASP A 360 7.47 -16.24 9.65
C ASP A 360 6.79 -16.00 8.32
N TYR A 361 5.78 -16.82 8.00
CA TYR A 361 5.04 -16.76 6.75
C TYR A 361 3.55 -16.77 7.04
N GLN A 362 2.79 -15.93 6.33
CA GLN A 362 1.34 -15.94 6.40
C GLN A 362 0.77 -16.81 5.30
N ILE A 363 -0.28 -17.53 5.63
CA ILE A 363 -0.99 -18.39 4.70
C ILE A 363 -2.34 -17.75 4.45
N GLY A 364 -2.66 -17.54 3.19
CA GLY A 364 -3.97 -17.11 2.73
C GLY A 364 -4.70 -18.21 1.99
N ILE A 365 -6.00 -18.01 1.86
CA ILE A 365 -6.88 -18.83 1.03
C ILE A 365 -7.69 -17.92 0.12
N TRP A 366 -7.85 -18.37 -1.10
CA TRP A 366 -8.76 -17.80 -2.07
C TRP A 366 -9.69 -18.89 -2.59
N ALA A 367 -10.97 -18.56 -2.72
CA ALA A 367 -11.99 -19.43 -3.29
C ALA A 367 -12.82 -18.68 -4.33
N GLY A 368 -12.93 -19.22 -5.54
CA GLY A 368 -13.66 -18.56 -6.63
C GLY A 368 -14.05 -19.48 -7.77
N THR A 369 -14.93 -19.01 -8.67
CA THR A 369 -15.39 -19.81 -9.82
C THR A 369 -14.43 -19.74 -11.02
N ALA A 370 -13.66 -18.65 -11.09
CA ALA A 370 -12.61 -18.38 -12.05
C ALA A 370 -11.58 -17.45 -11.38
N LEU A 371 -10.34 -17.40 -11.89
CA LEU A 371 -9.23 -16.63 -11.30
C LEU A 371 -9.54 -15.15 -10.99
N TRP A 372 -10.58 -14.58 -11.61
CA TRP A 372 -11.01 -13.18 -11.44
C TRP A 372 -12.35 -13.01 -10.71
N ASP A 373 -13.03 -14.10 -10.34
CA ASP A 373 -14.32 -14.12 -9.62
C ASP A 373 -14.14 -14.79 -8.24
N GLY A 374 -13.50 -14.06 -7.32
CA GLY A 374 -13.28 -14.49 -5.94
C GLY A 374 -14.54 -14.33 -5.10
N ARG A 375 -15.06 -15.43 -4.56
CA ARG A 375 -16.19 -15.43 -3.61
C ARG A 375 -15.74 -15.34 -2.16
N TYR A 376 -14.50 -15.73 -1.89
CA TYR A 376 -13.90 -15.64 -0.58
C TYR A 376 -12.39 -15.46 -0.73
N GLU A 377 -11.84 -14.49 -0.02
CA GLU A 377 -10.39 -14.25 0.05
C GLU A 377 -10.07 -13.87 1.50
N ASP A 378 -9.21 -14.64 2.14
CA ASP A 378 -8.61 -14.30 3.43
C ASP A 378 -7.11 -14.50 3.31
N ARG A 379 -6.36 -13.39 3.36
CA ARG A 379 -4.89 -13.38 3.19
C ARG A 379 -4.11 -13.86 4.41
N SER A 380 -4.78 -14.09 5.53
CA SER A 380 -4.13 -14.47 6.78
C SER A 380 -5.00 -15.47 7.53
N ILE A 381 -5.21 -16.65 6.95
CA ILE A 381 -5.91 -17.75 7.63
C ILE A 381 -5.11 -18.34 8.78
N CYS A 382 -3.79 -18.47 8.61
CA CYS A 382 -2.87 -18.90 9.66
C CYS A 382 -1.45 -18.43 9.33
N SER A 383 -0.51 -18.73 10.21
CA SER A 383 0.90 -18.45 10.01
C SER A 383 1.75 -19.65 10.37
N VAL A 384 2.89 -19.81 9.72
CA VAL A 384 3.89 -20.84 10.02
C VAL A 384 5.27 -20.24 10.14
N SER A 385 6.08 -20.78 11.05
CA SER A 385 7.46 -20.34 11.28
C SER A 385 8.43 -21.38 10.74
N VAL A 386 9.30 -20.98 9.82
CA VAL A 386 10.37 -21.81 9.28
C VAL A 386 11.64 -21.51 10.06
N VAL A 387 12.20 -22.52 10.72
CA VAL A 387 13.43 -22.39 11.52
C VAL A 387 14.66 -23.00 10.83
N ASP A 388 14.45 -24.00 9.98
CA ASP A 388 15.52 -24.73 9.32
C ASP A 388 16.12 -23.90 8.17
N PRO A 389 17.47 -23.83 8.04
CA PRO A 389 18.09 -23.15 6.91
C PRO A 389 17.89 -23.94 5.61
N PRO A 390 17.76 -23.26 4.45
CA PRO A 390 17.59 -23.89 3.13
C PRO A 390 18.79 -24.75 2.69
N VAL A 391 19.93 -24.62 3.37
CA VAL A 391 21.16 -25.38 3.11
C VAL A 391 21.71 -25.92 4.43
N HIS A 392 21.94 -27.23 4.47
CA HIS A 392 22.48 -27.93 5.63
C HIS A 392 23.86 -27.39 6.05
N GLY A 393 24.05 -27.11 7.35
CA GLY A 393 25.32 -26.64 7.91
C GLY A 393 25.64 -25.15 7.71
N ARG A 394 24.72 -24.37 7.15
CA ARG A 394 24.85 -22.90 7.05
C ARG A 394 24.38 -22.25 8.35
N SER A 395 25.27 -21.51 9.03
CA SER A 395 25.00 -20.86 10.32
C SER A 395 24.69 -19.37 10.26
N LEU A 396 24.71 -18.76 9.07
CA LEU A 396 24.45 -17.33 8.92
C LEU A 396 22.96 -17.04 9.13
N PRO A 397 22.58 -16.09 10.01
CA PRO A 397 21.21 -15.64 10.09
C PRO A 397 20.84 -15.03 8.74
N HIS A 398 19.80 -15.57 8.13
CA HIS A 398 19.21 -14.91 6.99
C HIS A 398 18.67 -13.56 7.46
N ASN A 399 18.95 -12.50 6.70
CA ASN A 399 18.39 -11.20 7.01
C ASN A 399 16.90 -11.25 6.59
N PRO A 400 15.94 -11.04 7.51
CA PRO A 400 14.51 -11.03 7.18
C PRO A 400 14.16 -10.03 6.07
N MET A 401 14.99 -8.99 5.90
CA MET A 401 14.84 -7.94 4.89
C MET A 401 15.38 -8.32 3.50
N ARG A 402 15.97 -9.51 3.31
CA ARG A 402 16.62 -9.90 2.04
C ARG A 402 16.25 -11.31 1.60
N GLY A 403 15.22 -11.38 0.77
CA GLY A 403 14.80 -12.59 0.05
C GLY A 403 13.97 -13.53 0.92
N HIS A 404 12.99 -14.18 0.31
CA HIS A 404 12.05 -15.08 1.00
C HIS A 404 12.18 -16.53 0.52
N ILE A 405 12.73 -16.72 -0.69
CA ILE A 405 12.96 -18.02 -1.33
C ILE A 405 14.46 -18.15 -1.61
N ALA A 406 15.01 -19.33 -1.35
CA ALA A 406 16.41 -19.68 -1.59
C ALA A 406 16.53 -20.72 -2.72
N PRO A 407 16.48 -20.31 -4.00
CA PRO A 407 16.52 -21.25 -5.10
C PRO A 407 17.83 -22.05 -5.10
N THR A 408 17.73 -23.33 -5.45
CA THR A 408 18.90 -24.20 -5.61
C THR A 408 19.74 -23.73 -6.80
N SER A 409 21.04 -23.54 -6.61
CA SER A 409 22.00 -23.27 -7.68
C SER A 409 23.21 -24.21 -7.58
N ARG A 410 23.89 -24.46 -8.71
CA ARG A 410 25.09 -25.30 -8.78
C ARG A 410 26.31 -24.45 -9.11
N LEU A 411 27.40 -24.65 -8.38
CA LEU A 411 28.70 -24.08 -8.72
C LEU A 411 29.29 -24.84 -9.90
N LEU A 412 29.50 -24.17 -11.03
CA LEU A 412 30.21 -24.72 -12.18
C LEU A 412 31.66 -24.21 -12.14
N THR A 413 32.59 -25.00 -11.59
CA THR A 413 34.02 -24.67 -11.62
C THR A 413 34.59 -24.87 -13.03
N ARG A 414 35.13 -23.82 -13.63
CA ARG A 414 36.03 -23.93 -14.80
C ARG A 414 37.47 -24.00 -14.31
N SER A 415 38.06 -25.19 -14.30
CA SER A 415 39.51 -25.35 -14.18
C SER A 415 40.19 -24.88 -15.47
N GLY A 416 41.16 -23.96 -15.33
CA GLY A 416 42.34 -23.75 -16.18
C GLY A 416 42.21 -23.70 -17.71
N ARG A 417 42.75 -22.64 -18.31
CA ARG A 417 43.17 -22.58 -19.73
C ARG A 417 43.94 -23.86 -20.11
N ALA A 418 43.35 -24.71 -20.94
CA ALA A 418 44.12 -25.64 -21.78
C ALA A 418 44.50 -24.88 -23.07
N SER A 419 45.80 -24.75 -23.28
CA SER A 419 46.42 -24.24 -24.50
C SER A 419 45.88 -24.97 -25.74
N LEU A 420 45.49 -24.21 -26.75
CA LEU A 420 45.32 -24.69 -28.11
C LEU A 420 46.69 -25.16 -28.63
N SER A 421 46.93 -26.46 -28.58
CA SER A 421 47.91 -27.13 -29.42
C SER A 421 47.26 -28.37 -30.01
N SER A 422 46.80 -28.23 -31.25
CA SER A 422 46.58 -29.35 -32.16
C SER A 422 47.86 -30.21 -32.26
N PRO A 423 47.71 -31.52 -32.43
CA PRO A 423 48.03 -32.05 -33.75
C PRO A 423 46.96 -32.99 -34.29
N ILE A 424 46.69 -32.80 -35.57
CA ILE A 424 46.08 -33.78 -36.47
C ILE A 424 47.09 -34.93 -36.63
N GLY A 425 46.64 -36.18 -36.49
CA GLY A 425 47.46 -37.35 -36.81
C GLY A 425 46.76 -38.68 -36.55
N ALA A 426 46.37 -39.32 -37.66
CA ALA A 426 45.83 -40.68 -37.88
C ALA A 426 44.33 -40.90 -37.61
#